data_AF-A0A9C9EKD5-F1
#
_entry.id   AF-A0A9C9EKD5-F1
#
_cell.length_a   1.000
_cell.length_b   1.000
_cell.length_c   1.000
_cell.angle_alpha   90.00
_cell.angle_beta   90.00
_cell.angle_gamma   90.00
#
_symmetry.space_group_name_H-M   'P 1'
#
loop_
_entity.id
_entity.type
_entity.pdbx_description
1 polymer ?
#
loop_
_entity_poly.entity_id
_entity_poly.type
_entity_poly.pdbx_seq_one_letter_code
_entity_poly.pdbx_strand_id
1 'polypeptide(L)'
;MKVTESVQDIVVSMIKTVKAIQMYGLNHPSSKYFYDPFYKKITGFLKNTPELNLQIEQFSILYSNEKVYEETEKDISVAFRLFRDGIRSISFSKGLTSDELLLFLETISRVTREQDIALNLWECDFSHISFYVVEEEEEVIDYRAPEVKVENIDYDAKLREILEKEKLDLQAPINPELSEDELNYLKAEISKTTKESFLAVAITTLLNFLRGERTQEIIDSLVELLERCIDTQDFYHARLIVHQLKQHAGVNPIDKFENETTIMAFRDVVNLAEDDVFNEFIAFIGLFSKKSIIHFIRLLVQVKRKDRLATMRSRLAYIIQDDPTPILTFLNSKNTAILINAIAILGLLKLKGVVTYLEPLIEHPDPYVRIEVISALEKIGKGAIIAKFLDDEDTRVRIKTLQVLTRIRYLRIYDNLVRRIKNKQFLDLDFAEQKEYFNCLVATGGKEVTKQLKKILFKWKLFGRKRYSTMRKLAAMALALLKTDDALQILQRGVKKRNKDIKNACKMALKQI
;
A
#
# COMPACT_ATOMS: atom_id res chain seq x y z
N MET A 1 36.59 -19.35 6.78
CA MET A 1 35.90 -18.94 5.54
C MET A 1 36.48 -17.60 5.14
N LYS A 2 37.02 -17.50 3.92
CA LYS A 2 37.39 -16.18 3.38
C LYS A 2 36.11 -15.33 3.33
N VAL A 3 36.19 -14.04 3.64
CA VAL A 3 35.02 -13.13 3.64
C VAL A 3 34.28 -13.24 2.29
N THR A 4 35.01 -13.37 1.19
CA THR A 4 34.48 -13.61 -0.16
C THR A 4 33.59 -14.86 -0.27
N GLU A 5 33.97 -16.00 0.34
CA GLU A 5 33.15 -17.24 0.32
C GLU A 5 31.81 -17.02 1.03
N SER A 6 31.84 -16.28 2.15
CA SER A 6 30.61 -15.94 2.88
C SER A 6 29.70 -15.02 2.07
N VAL A 7 30.27 -14.09 1.30
CA VAL A 7 29.49 -13.19 0.44
C VAL A 7 28.92 -13.94 -0.75
N GLN A 8 29.70 -14.83 -1.38
CA GLN A 8 29.21 -15.73 -2.42
C GLN A 8 28.00 -16.54 -1.95
N ASP A 9 28.06 -17.12 -0.75
CA ASP A 9 26.93 -17.85 -0.16
C ASP A 9 25.68 -16.98 0.08
N ILE A 10 25.86 -15.69 0.38
CA ILE A 10 24.77 -14.72 0.56
C ILE A 10 24.15 -14.39 -0.81
N VAL A 11 24.97 -14.06 -1.80
CA VAL A 11 24.53 -13.70 -3.16
C VAL A 11 23.81 -14.88 -3.80
N VAL A 12 24.35 -16.10 -3.73
CA VAL A 12 23.65 -17.30 -4.24
C VAL A 12 22.31 -17.52 -3.54
N SER A 13 22.23 -17.27 -2.23
CA SER A 13 20.96 -17.36 -1.48
C SER A 13 19.95 -16.29 -1.90
N MET A 14 20.41 -15.08 -2.18
CA MET A 14 19.59 -13.99 -2.74
C MET A 14 18.99 -14.40 -4.09
N ILE A 15 19.84 -14.85 -5.01
CA ILE A 15 19.42 -15.25 -6.37
C ILE A 15 18.40 -16.40 -6.34
N LYS A 16 18.60 -17.40 -5.47
CA LYS A 16 17.63 -18.50 -5.27
C LYS A 16 16.28 -17.97 -4.79
N THR A 17 16.30 -17.00 -3.88
CA THR A 17 15.06 -16.38 -3.36
C THR A 17 14.36 -15.58 -4.46
N VAL A 18 15.10 -14.82 -5.26
CA VAL A 18 14.56 -14.07 -6.40
C VAL A 18 13.89 -15.00 -7.41
N LYS A 19 14.58 -16.09 -7.80
CA LYS A 19 14.03 -17.10 -8.73
C LYS A 19 12.80 -17.81 -8.14
N ALA A 20 12.78 -18.10 -6.83
CA ALA A 20 11.61 -18.69 -6.19
C ALA A 20 10.39 -17.75 -6.20
N ILE A 21 10.59 -16.46 -5.92
CA ILE A 21 9.52 -15.45 -6.00
C ILE A 21 9.03 -15.31 -7.44
N GLN A 22 9.91 -15.38 -8.43
CA GLN A 22 9.54 -15.37 -9.85
C GLN A 22 8.66 -16.55 -10.25
N MET A 23 8.97 -17.75 -9.77
CA MET A 23 8.26 -18.98 -10.14
C MET A 23 6.93 -19.14 -9.38
N TYR A 24 6.88 -18.76 -8.11
CA TYR A 24 5.75 -19.09 -7.23
C TYR A 24 5.02 -17.88 -6.66
N GLY A 25 5.54 -16.66 -6.83
CA GLY A 25 5.03 -15.46 -6.19
C GLY A 25 5.45 -15.30 -4.73
N LEU A 26 5.32 -14.08 -4.20
CA LEU A 26 5.81 -13.69 -2.87
C LEU A 26 5.13 -14.46 -1.72
N ASN A 27 3.83 -14.74 -1.84
CA ASN A 27 3.00 -15.34 -0.80
C ASN A 27 3.07 -16.87 -0.75
N HIS A 28 3.81 -17.51 -1.66
CA HIS A 28 3.89 -18.97 -1.73
C HIS A 28 4.84 -19.55 -0.66
N PRO A 29 4.50 -20.67 -0.01
CA PRO A 29 5.36 -21.31 1.00
C PRO A 29 6.80 -21.57 0.54
N SER A 30 7.00 -21.90 -0.74
CA SER A 30 8.34 -22.10 -1.34
C SER A 30 9.18 -20.83 -1.31
N SER A 31 8.61 -19.65 -1.60
CA SER A 31 9.33 -18.37 -1.56
C SER A 31 9.77 -18.03 -0.14
N LYS A 32 8.89 -18.26 0.84
CA LYS A 32 9.20 -18.10 2.27
C LYS A 32 10.30 -19.04 2.75
N TYR A 33 10.33 -20.27 2.23
CA TYR A 33 11.35 -21.27 2.55
C TYR A 33 12.77 -20.81 2.16
N PHE A 34 12.92 -20.06 1.05
CA PHE A 34 14.23 -19.51 0.64
C PHE A 34 14.56 -18.16 1.30
N TYR A 35 13.53 -17.37 1.61
CA TYR A 35 13.68 -16.06 2.25
C TYR A 35 14.27 -16.15 3.67
N ASP A 36 13.73 -17.01 4.54
CA ASP A 36 14.16 -17.07 5.96
C ASP A 36 15.67 -17.40 6.11
N PRO A 37 16.24 -18.37 5.36
CA PRO A 37 17.68 -18.61 5.35
C PRO A 37 18.48 -17.42 4.81
N PHE A 38 18.01 -16.77 3.75
CA PHE A 38 18.69 -15.61 3.16
C PHE A 38 18.76 -14.44 4.14
N TYR A 39 17.63 -14.06 4.75
CA TYR A 39 17.57 -12.98 5.74
C TYR A 39 18.51 -13.24 6.92
N LYS A 40 18.56 -14.47 7.43
CA LYS A 40 19.50 -14.84 8.51
C LYS A 40 20.97 -14.73 8.09
N LYS A 41 21.32 -15.14 6.86
CA LYS A 41 22.69 -15.04 6.34
C LYS A 41 23.15 -13.59 6.20
N ILE A 42 22.35 -12.75 5.54
CA ILE A 42 22.73 -11.35 5.29
C ILE A 42 22.79 -10.53 6.59
N THR A 43 21.79 -10.67 7.47
CA THR A 43 21.82 -9.98 8.77
C THR A 43 22.91 -10.50 9.70
N GLY A 44 23.27 -11.79 9.60
CA GLY A 44 24.41 -12.38 10.29
C GLY A 44 25.73 -11.78 9.85
N PHE A 45 25.93 -11.58 8.54
CA PHE A 45 27.10 -10.91 7.98
C PHE A 45 27.17 -9.44 8.42
N LEU A 46 26.03 -8.72 8.35
CA LEU A 46 25.93 -7.30 8.69
C LEU A 46 26.18 -6.98 10.19
N LYS A 47 26.20 -7.98 11.06
CA LYS A 47 26.62 -7.81 12.46
C LYS A 47 28.11 -7.55 12.60
N ASN A 48 28.91 -8.17 11.75
CA ASN A 48 30.38 -8.15 11.81
C ASN A 48 30.99 -7.17 10.79
N THR A 49 30.32 -6.97 9.65
CA THR A 49 30.71 -6.02 8.61
C THR A 49 29.57 -5.03 8.43
N PRO A 50 29.75 -3.72 8.73
CA PRO A 50 28.63 -2.77 8.82
C PRO A 50 27.91 -2.52 7.49
N GLU A 51 28.55 -2.84 6.36
CA GLU A 51 28.02 -2.66 5.02
C GLU A 51 28.47 -3.81 4.10
N LEU A 52 27.57 -4.26 3.23
CA LEU A 52 27.83 -5.20 2.15
C LEU A 52 27.57 -4.51 0.81
N ASN A 53 28.65 -4.16 0.10
CA ASN A 53 28.60 -3.49 -1.20
C ASN A 53 28.81 -4.51 -2.32
N LEU A 54 27.81 -4.66 -3.19
CA LEU A 54 27.83 -5.53 -4.35
C LEU A 54 27.90 -4.67 -5.61
N GLN A 55 28.91 -4.89 -6.43
CA GLN A 55 29.01 -4.27 -7.75
C GLN A 55 28.30 -5.17 -8.76
N ILE A 56 27.49 -4.54 -9.62
CA ILE A 56 26.69 -5.21 -10.64
C ILE A 56 27.36 -4.97 -11.99
N GLU A 57 27.78 -6.04 -12.63
CA GLU A 57 28.23 -6.06 -14.02
C GLU A 57 27.21 -6.78 -14.90
N GLN A 58 27.40 -6.71 -16.22
CA GLN A 58 26.46 -7.21 -17.23
C GLN A 58 25.99 -8.66 -16.99
N PHE A 59 26.86 -9.56 -16.50
CA PHE A 59 26.50 -10.95 -16.21
C PHE A 59 27.02 -11.45 -14.87
N SER A 60 27.56 -10.56 -14.04
CA SER A 60 28.26 -10.96 -12.83
C SER A 60 28.03 -9.98 -11.68
N ILE A 61 28.18 -10.49 -10.45
CA ILE A 61 28.13 -9.68 -9.23
C ILE A 61 29.49 -9.81 -8.55
N LEU A 62 30.10 -8.68 -8.21
CA LEU A 62 31.41 -8.61 -7.58
C LEU A 62 31.30 -8.10 -6.14
N TYR A 63 32.21 -8.57 -5.30
CA TYR A 63 32.45 -8.06 -3.97
C TYR A 63 33.96 -7.80 -3.82
N SER A 64 34.34 -6.58 -3.45
CA SER A 64 35.76 -6.17 -3.36
C SER A 64 36.57 -6.48 -4.63
N ASN A 65 35.96 -6.26 -5.81
CA ASN A 65 36.50 -6.59 -7.15
C ASN A 65 36.73 -8.09 -7.41
N GLU A 66 36.27 -8.99 -6.54
CA GLU A 66 36.26 -10.43 -6.79
C GLU A 66 34.85 -10.87 -7.23
N LYS A 67 34.78 -11.66 -8.31
CA LYS A 67 33.52 -12.19 -8.82
C LYS A 67 32.93 -13.21 -7.85
N VAL A 68 31.74 -12.93 -7.31
CA VAL A 68 31.04 -13.80 -6.35
C VAL A 68 29.84 -14.53 -6.98
N TYR A 69 29.36 -14.08 -8.14
CA TYR A 69 28.30 -14.74 -8.90
C TYR A 69 28.45 -14.45 -10.40
N GLU A 70 28.12 -15.42 -11.24
CA GLU A 70 28.12 -15.31 -12.69
C GLU A 70 26.94 -16.09 -13.28
N GLU A 71 26.24 -15.50 -14.24
CA GLU A 71 25.20 -16.16 -15.04
C GLU A 71 25.17 -15.53 -16.43
N THR A 72 25.65 -16.29 -17.41
CA THR A 72 25.85 -15.81 -18.79
C THR A 72 24.58 -15.86 -19.63
N GLU A 73 23.56 -16.60 -19.20
CA GLU A 73 22.30 -16.71 -19.92
C GLU A 73 21.38 -15.50 -19.63
N LYS A 74 21.16 -14.67 -20.65
CA LYS A 74 20.47 -13.37 -20.54
C LYS A 74 19.08 -13.47 -19.88
N ASP A 75 18.27 -14.45 -20.27
CA ASP A 75 16.88 -14.54 -19.83
C ASP A 75 16.73 -14.92 -18.34
N ILE A 76 17.71 -15.61 -17.76
CA ILE A 76 17.69 -16.03 -16.34
C ILE A 76 18.64 -15.22 -15.45
N SER A 77 19.54 -14.41 -16.03
CA SER A 77 20.54 -13.65 -15.29
C SER A 77 19.92 -12.45 -14.56
N VAL A 78 19.91 -12.51 -13.23
CA VAL A 78 19.48 -11.39 -12.37
C VAL A 78 20.45 -10.22 -12.50
N ALA A 79 21.75 -10.49 -12.61
CA ALA A 79 22.78 -9.48 -12.79
C ALA A 79 22.55 -8.68 -14.08
N PHE A 80 22.26 -9.37 -15.19
CA PHE A 80 21.95 -8.73 -16.47
C PHE A 80 20.73 -7.81 -16.39
N ARG A 81 19.64 -8.24 -15.73
CA ARG A 81 18.45 -7.40 -15.58
C ARG A 81 18.74 -6.14 -14.76
N LEU A 82 19.44 -6.26 -13.64
CA LEU A 82 19.83 -5.11 -12.82
C LEU A 82 20.76 -4.18 -13.60
N PHE A 83 21.72 -4.74 -14.35
CA PHE A 83 22.66 -3.96 -15.14
C PHE A 83 21.98 -3.21 -16.29
N ARG A 84 21.08 -3.87 -17.03
CA ARG A 84 20.27 -3.28 -18.10
C ARG A 84 19.43 -2.10 -17.60
N ASP A 85 18.93 -2.18 -16.38
CA ASP A 85 18.15 -1.11 -15.74
C ASP A 85 19.06 -0.07 -15.05
N GLY A 86 20.33 0.03 -15.47
CA GLY A 86 21.29 1.05 -15.01
C GLY A 86 21.87 0.83 -13.62
N ILE A 87 21.49 -0.21 -12.88
CA ILE A 87 22.00 -0.44 -11.52
C ILE A 87 23.43 -0.96 -11.60
N ARG A 88 24.37 -0.26 -10.95
CA ARG A 88 25.81 -0.57 -10.94
C ARG A 88 26.33 -1.00 -9.58
N SER A 89 25.67 -0.59 -8.50
CA SER A 89 25.97 -1.15 -7.17
C SER A 89 24.73 -1.22 -6.29
N ILE A 90 24.71 -2.21 -5.41
CA ILE A 90 23.70 -2.35 -4.36
C ILE A 90 24.41 -2.58 -3.04
N SER A 91 24.01 -1.83 -2.02
CA SER A 91 24.63 -1.77 -0.72
C SER A 91 23.61 -2.08 0.36
N PHE A 92 23.93 -3.03 1.24
CA PHE A 92 23.12 -3.37 2.41
C PHE A 92 23.86 -2.95 3.66
N SER A 93 23.20 -2.23 4.56
CA SER A 93 23.79 -1.72 5.79
C SER A 93 23.21 -2.37 7.04
N LYS A 94 23.96 -2.31 8.14
CA LYS A 94 23.54 -2.82 9.44
C LYS A 94 22.24 -2.14 9.90
N GLY A 95 21.25 -2.96 10.27
CA GLY A 95 19.92 -2.49 10.64
C GLY A 95 18.82 -2.96 9.68
N LEU A 96 19.22 -3.55 8.54
CA LEU A 96 18.35 -4.14 7.54
C LEU A 96 17.19 -4.94 8.14
N THR A 97 15.97 -4.48 7.89
CA THR A 97 14.74 -5.10 8.39
C THR A 97 14.23 -6.18 7.44
N SER A 98 13.39 -7.07 7.97
CA SER A 98 12.75 -8.12 7.17
C SER A 98 11.85 -7.50 6.08
N ASP A 99 11.08 -6.48 6.44
CA ASP A 99 10.15 -5.82 5.52
C ASP A 99 10.90 -5.10 4.37
N GLU A 100 11.99 -4.38 4.67
CA GLU A 100 12.83 -3.75 3.63
C GLU A 100 13.44 -4.79 2.68
N LEU A 101 13.97 -5.89 3.22
CA LEU A 101 14.58 -6.92 2.38
C LEU A 101 13.53 -7.65 1.52
N LEU A 102 12.33 -7.86 2.07
CA LEU A 102 11.24 -8.48 1.33
C LEU A 102 10.78 -7.58 0.18
N LEU A 103 10.62 -6.28 0.44
CA LEU A 103 10.25 -5.29 -0.57
C LEU A 103 11.32 -5.20 -1.67
N PHE A 104 12.61 -5.17 -1.30
CA PHE A 104 13.72 -5.21 -2.25
C PHE A 104 13.66 -6.45 -3.15
N LEU A 105 13.48 -7.64 -2.56
CA LEU A 105 13.39 -8.90 -3.30
C LEU A 105 12.18 -8.94 -4.23
N GLU A 106 11.02 -8.46 -3.77
CA GLU A 106 9.82 -8.36 -4.61
C GLU A 106 10.08 -7.49 -5.83
N THR A 107 10.72 -6.34 -5.64
CA THR A 107 11.03 -5.38 -6.70
C THR A 107 11.95 -5.99 -7.76
N ILE A 108 13.05 -6.63 -7.37
CA ILE A 108 14.02 -7.22 -8.32
C ILE A 108 13.55 -8.56 -8.94
N SER A 109 12.49 -9.15 -8.38
CA SER A 109 11.88 -10.38 -8.88
C SER A 109 10.89 -10.17 -10.01
N ARG A 110 10.47 -8.95 -10.34
CA ARG A 110 9.52 -8.71 -11.44
C ARG A 110 10.20 -9.00 -12.79
N VAL A 111 9.56 -9.80 -13.64
CA VAL A 111 10.16 -10.36 -14.89
C VAL A 111 9.74 -9.57 -16.15
N THR A 112 8.88 -8.56 -16.02
CA THR A 112 8.36 -7.84 -17.19
C THR A 112 9.44 -6.97 -17.83
N ARG A 113 9.57 -7.05 -19.16
CA ARG A 113 10.54 -6.26 -19.94
C ARG A 113 10.23 -4.76 -19.97
N GLU A 114 9.06 -4.36 -19.50
CA GLU A 114 8.52 -3.00 -19.56
C GLU A 114 8.67 -2.22 -18.24
N GLN A 115 9.24 -2.82 -17.18
CA GLN A 115 9.39 -2.17 -15.88
C GLN A 115 10.85 -1.84 -15.58
N ASP A 116 11.10 -0.60 -15.19
CA ASP A 116 12.40 -0.08 -14.74
C ASP A 116 12.63 -0.47 -13.26
N ILE A 117 13.50 -1.44 -13.01
CA ILE A 117 13.85 -1.90 -11.67
C ILE A 117 14.48 -0.77 -10.85
N ALA A 118 15.31 0.09 -11.45
CA ALA A 118 15.94 1.19 -10.74
C ALA A 118 14.88 2.17 -10.23
N LEU A 119 13.92 2.57 -11.07
CA LEU A 119 12.82 3.45 -10.65
C LEU A 119 12.00 2.83 -9.51
N ASN A 120 11.65 1.55 -9.61
CA ASN A 120 10.87 0.88 -8.57
C ASN A 120 11.64 0.78 -7.23
N LEU A 121 12.96 0.55 -7.29
CA LEU A 121 13.80 0.57 -6.08
C LEU A 121 13.89 1.98 -5.47
N TRP A 122 13.84 3.03 -6.29
CA TRP A 122 13.81 4.43 -5.81
C TRP A 122 12.52 4.74 -5.04
N GLU A 123 11.37 4.25 -5.50
CA GLU A 123 10.07 4.47 -4.84
C GLU A 123 9.94 3.77 -3.48
N CYS A 124 10.80 2.79 -3.18
CA CYS A 124 10.74 1.99 -1.96
C CYS A 124 11.28 2.70 -0.69
N ASP A 125 12.00 3.82 -0.84
CA ASP A 125 12.54 4.65 0.27
C ASP A 125 13.23 3.83 1.40
N PHE A 126 14.19 2.99 1.01
CA PHE A 126 14.89 2.11 1.95
C PHE A 126 15.77 2.90 2.92
N SER A 127 15.75 2.54 4.20
CA SER A 127 16.64 3.10 5.23
C SER A 127 18.00 2.39 5.28
N HIS A 128 18.04 1.10 4.91
CA HIS A 128 19.24 0.26 5.03
C HIS A 128 19.73 -0.36 3.72
N ILE A 129 19.09 -0.03 2.60
CA ILE A 129 19.49 -0.48 1.26
C ILE A 129 19.75 0.78 0.43
N SER A 130 20.92 0.91 -0.16
CA SER A 130 21.23 1.96 -1.11
C SER A 130 21.72 1.33 -2.40
N PHE A 131 21.60 2.05 -3.50
CA PHE A 131 22.03 1.58 -4.80
C PHE A 131 22.46 2.76 -5.66
N TYR A 132 23.37 2.48 -6.60
CA TYR A 132 23.88 3.46 -7.53
C TYR A 132 23.40 3.09 -8.93
N VAL A 133 22.82 4.07 -9.61
CA VAL A 133 22.28 3.94 -10.96
C VAL A 133 23.08 4.88 -11.87
N VAL A 134 23.48 4.38 -13.02
CA VAL A 134 24.04 5.18 -14.09
C VAL A 134 23.00 5.27 -15.19
N GLU A 135 22.72 6.49 -15.63
CA GLU A 135 21.98 6.73 -16.88
C GLU A 135 22.90 6.31 -18.02
N GLU A 136 22.67 5.13 -18.61
CA GLU A 136 23.35 4.75 -19.83
C GLU A 136 22.76 5.55 -21.00
N GLU A 137 23.59 6.37 -21.64
CA GLU A 137 23.41 6.67 -23.06
C GLU A 137 23.41 5.33 -23.81
N GLU A 138 22.43 5.12 -24.70
CA GLU A 138 22.32 3.91 -25.51
C GLU A 138 23.68 3.59 -26.16
N GLU A 139 24.40 2.59 -25.63
CA GLU A 139 25.53 2.01 -26.34
C GLU A 139 24.97 1.41 -27.63
N VAL A 140 25.40 1.95 -28.76
CA VAL A 140 25.14 1.38 -30.08
C VAL A 140 25.82 0.02 -30.12
N ILE A 141 25.07 -1.03 -29.79
CA ILE A 141 25.52 -2.41 -29.92
C ILE A 141 25.67 -2.69 -31.42
N ASP A 142 26.91 -2.81 -31.92
CA ASP A 142 27.20 -3.44 -33.22
C ASP A 142 26.87 -4.94 -33.10
N TYR A 143 25.57 -5.24 -33.19
CA TYR A 143 25.08 -6.61 -33.16
C TYR A 143 25.53 -7.33 -34.44
N ARG A 144 26.59 -8.14 -34.30
CA ARG A 144 26.88 -9.18 -35.27
C ARG A 144 26.21 -10.46 -34.82
N ALA A 145 25.28 -10.94 -35.63
CA ALA A 145 24.66 -12.24 -35.41
C ALA A 145 25.76 -13.30 -35.27
N PRO A 146 25.74 -14.15 -34.22
CA PRO A 146 26.66 -15.26 -34.14
C PRO A 146 26.45 -16.15 -35.36
N GLU A 147 27.54 -16.54 -36.03
CA GLU A 147 27.51 -17.54 -37.11
C GLU A 147 27.17 -18.92 -36.52
N VAL A 148 25.91 -19.10 -36.15
CA VAL A 148 25.36 -20.43 -35.90
C VAL A 148 25.16 -21.06 -37.27
N LYS A 149 25.77 -22.23 -37.49
CA LYS A 149 25.42 -23.05 -38.65
C LYS A 149 23.92 -23.30 -38.60
N VAL A 150 23.19 -22.69 -39.54
CA VAL A 150 21.77 -22.98 -39.75
C VAL A 150 21.71 -24.44 -40.20
N GLU A 151 21.39 -25.34 -39.27
CA GLU A 151 20.92 -26.65 -39.67
C GLU A 151 19.59 -26.44 -40.39
N ASN A 152 19.57 -26.80 -41.66
CA ASN A 152 18.38 -26.69 -42.50
C ASN A 152 17.41 -27.79 -42.08
N ILE A 153 16.66 -27.55 -41.00
CA ILE A 153 15.64 -28.46 -40.51
C ILE A 153 14.50 -28.41 -41.53
N ASP A 154 14.29 -29.54 -42.22
CA ASP A 154 13.11 -29.73 -43.06
C ASP A 154 11.88 -29.87 -42.15
N TYR A 155 11.25 -28.73 -41.88
CA TYR A 155 10.06 -28.65 -41.05
C TYR A 155 8.92 -29.48 -41.63
N ASP A 156 8.82 -29.65 -42.94
CA ASP A 156 7.77 -30.45 -43.59
C ASP A 156 8.00 -31.94 -43.39
N ALA A 157 9.24 -32.41 -43.37
CA ALA A 157 9.57 -33.78 -43.00
C ALA A 157 9.24 -34.06 -41.54
N LYS A 158 9.55 -33.12 -40.64
CA LYS A 158 9.27 -33.25 -39.20
C LYS A 158 7.77 -33.16 -38.89
N LEU A 159 7.03 -32.33 -39.63
CA LEU A 159 5.58 -32.27 -39.54
C LEU A 159 4.95 -33.57 -40.00
N ARG A 160 5.42 -34.15 -41.12
CA ARG A 160 4.96 -35.45 -41.61
C ARG A 160 5.18 -36.56 -40.58
N GLU A 161 6.34 -36.57 -39.92
CA GLU A 161 6.66 -37.54 -38.86
C GLU A 161 5.68 -37.41 -37.67
N ILE A 162 5.33 -36.19 -37.24
CA ILE A 162 4.38 -35.94 -36.16
C ILE A 162 2.96 -36.35 -36.57
N LEU A 163 2.54 -36.01 -37.79
CA LEU A 163 1.20 -36.31 -38.30
C LEU A 163 0.98 -37.81 -38.48
N GLU A 164 1.99 -38.55 -38.95
CA GLU A 164 1.94 -40.02 -39.04
C GLU A 164 1.94 -40.67 -37.65
N LYS A 165 2.75 -40.16 -36.71
CA LYS A 165 2.82 -40.67 -35.34
C LYS A 165 1.49 -40.53 -34.59
N GLU A 166 0.82 -39.40 -34.75
CA GLU A 166 -0.40 -39.06 -33.99
C GLU A 166 -1.71 -39.40 -34.73
N LYS A 167 -1.64 -39.93 -35.97
CA LYS A 167 -2.81 -40.28 -36.82
C LYS A 167 -3.83 -39.14 -36.97
N LEU A 168 -3.34 -37.90 -37.12
CA LEU A 168 -4.18 -36.72 -37.26
C LEU A 168 -4.60 -36.54 -38.73
N ASP A 169 -5.92 -36.60 -38.99
CA ASP A 169 -6.48 -36.29 -40.30
C ASP A 169 -6.71 -34.77 -40.43
N LEU A 170 -5.81 -34.10 -41.15
CA LEU A 170 -5.88 -32.67 -41.42
C LEU A 170 -6.97 -32.30 -42.45
N GLN A 171 -7.61 -33.27 -43.10
CA GLN A 171 -8.69 -33.04 -44.06
C GLN A 171 -10.08 -33.10 -43.42
N ALA A 172 -10.18 -33.39 -42.11
CA ALA A 172 -11.42 -33.29 -41.38
C ALA A 172 -11.88 -31.81 -41.34
N PRO A 173 -13.04 -31.46 -41.90
CA PRO A 173 -13.53 -30.09 -41.87
C PRO A 173 -13.84 -29.70 -40.41
N ILE A 174 -13.10 -28.71 -39.90
CA ILE A 174 -13.41 -28.07 -38.63
C ILE A 174 -14.64 -27.20 -38.87
N ASN A 175 -15.81 -27.65 -38.41
CA ASN A 175 -17.03 -26.85 -38.41
C ASN A 175 -17.28 -26.33 -36.99
N PRO A 176 -16.81 -25.13 -36.63
CA PRO A 176 -17.20 -24.52 -35.37
C PRO A 176 -18.60 -23.96 -35.57
N GLU A 177 -19.63 -24.69 -35.13
CA GLU A 177 -20.98 -24.13 -34.99
C GLU A 177 -20.95 -23.04 -33.91
N LEU A 178 -20.57 -21.83 -34.30
CA LEU A 178 -20.65 -20.64 -33.46
C LEU A 178 -22.01 -19.98 -33.72
N SER A 179 -22.72 -19.63 -32.65
CA SER A 179 -23.92 -18.79 -32.76
C SER A 179 -23.58 -17.39 -33.29
N GLU A 180 -24.55 -16.69 -33.88
CA GLU A 180 -24.35 -15.29 -34.33
C GLU A 180 -23.88 -14.37 -33.19
N ASP A 181 -24.37 -14.62 -31.97
CA ASP A 181 -23.98 -13.87 -30.78
C ASP A 181 -22.51 -14.11 -30.38
N GLU A 182 -22.04 -15.36 -30.43
CA GLU A 182 -20.64 -15.70 -30.17
C GLU A 182 -19.72 -15.15 -31.25
N LEU A 183 -20.15 -15.18 -32.52
CA LEU A 183 -19.41 -14.59 -33.64
C LEU A 183 -19.27 -13.08 -33.47
N ASN A 184 -20.35 -12.39 -33.07
CA ASN A 184 -20.34 -10.95 -32.83
C ASN A 184 -19.49 -10.58 -31.61
N TYR A 185 -19.55 -11.36 -30.54
CA TYR A 185 -18.68 -11.24 -29.38
C TYR A 185 -17.20 -11.41 -29.76
N LEU A 186 -16.85 -12.48 -30.47
CA LEU A 186 -15.48 -12.72 -30.93
C LEU A 186 -14.97 -11.63 -31.88
N LYS A 187 -15.81 -11.15 -32.82
CA LYS A 187 -15.45 -10.03 -33.69
C LYS A 187 -15.19 -8.75 -32.90
N ALA A 188 -15.99 -8.47 -31.87
CA ALA A 188 -15.81 -7.31 -30.99
C ALA A 188 -14.52 -7.45 -30.16
N GLU A 189 -14.26 -8.63 -29.60
CA GLU A 189 -13.08 -8.92 -28.80
C GLU A 189 -11.79 -8.84 -29.64
N ILE A 190 -11.76 -9.47 -30.82
CA ILE A 190 -10.63 -9.39 -31.75
C ILE A 190 -10.40 -7.94 -32.18
N SER A 191 -11.46 -7.19 -32.50
CA SER A 191 -11.36 -5.78 -32.89
C SER A 191 -10.86 -4.89 -31.75
N LYS A 192 -11.18 -5.22 -30.50
CA LYS A 192 -10.70 -4.52 -29.31
C LYS A 192 -9.21 -4.80 -29.10
N THR A 193 -8.83 -6.08 -29.06
CA THR A 193 -7.44 -6.52 -28.87
C THR A 193 -6.50 -6.03 -29.99
N THR A 194 -6.97 -5.98 -31.24
CA THR A 194 -6.18 -5.45 -32.37
C THR A 194 -6.03 -3.93 -32.33
N LYS A 195 -7.06 -3.18 -31.89
CA LYS A 195 -6.96 -1.71 -31.71
C LYS A 195 -6.08 -1.32 -30.54
N GLU A 196 -6.15 -2.05 -29.43
CA GLU A 196 -5.28 -1.86 -28.26
C GLU A 196 -3.81 -2.14 -28.62
N SER A 197 -3.55 -3.17 -29.44
CA SER A 197 -2.22 -3.47 -29.98
C SER A 197 -1.67 -2.35 -30.89
N PHE A 198 -2.52 -1.76 -31.75
CA PHE A 198 -2.09 -0.66 -32.62
C PHE A 198 -1.79 0.63 -31.85
N LEU A 199 -2.58 0.95 -30.81
CA LEU A 199 -2.36 2.13 -29.98
C LEU A 199 -0.98 2.08 -29.30
N ALA A 200 -0.64 0.95 -28.69
CA ALA A 200 0.67 0.78 -28.03
C ALA A 200 1.84 0.99 -29.02
N VAL A 201 1.73 0.43 -30.23
CA VAL A 201 2.75 0.59 -31.29
C VAL A 201 2.83 2.03 -31.78
N ALA A 202 1.70 2.70 -32.01
CA ALA A 202 1.66 4.09 -32.46
C ALA A 202 2.29 5.03 -31.43
N ILE A 203 1.95 4.84 -30.15
CA ILE A 203 2.50 5.61 -29.03
C ILE A 203 4.01 5.40 -28.96
N THR A 204 4.48 4.15 -28.93
CA THR A 204 5.92 3.84 -28.86
C THR A 204 6.68 4.44 -30.05
N THR A 205 6.12 4.34 -31.25
CA THR A 205 6.72 4.88 -32.47
C THR A 205 6.84 6.41 -32.41
N LEU A 206 5.77 7.12 -32.03
CA LEU A 206 5.79 8.58 -31.93
C LEU A 206 6.69 9.07 -30.80
N LEU A 207 6.78 8.35 -29.68
CA LEU A 207 7.71 8.67 -28.61
C LEU A 207 9.17 8.50 -29.05
N ASN A 208 9.47 7.46 -29.84
CA ASN A 208 10.81 7.29 -30.43
C ASN A 208 11.14 8.42 -31.41
N PHE A 209 10.18 8.83 -32.25
CA PHE A 209 10.38 9.98 -33.13
C PHE A 209 10.60 11.28 -32.35
N LEU A 210 9.85 11.50 -31.26
CA LEU A 210 10.00 12.69 -30.42
C LEU A 210 11.43 12.82 -29.82
N ARG A 211 12.12 11.69 -29.57
CA ARG A 211 13.51 11.69 -29.09
C ARG A 211 14.51 12.15 -30.16
N GLY A 212 14.25 11.86 -31.44
CA GLY A 212 15.14 12.20 -32.55
C GLY A 212 14.81 13.53 -33.23
N GLU A 213 13.53 13.82 -33.44
CA GLU A 213 13.03 15.00 -34.14
C GLU A 213 11.87 15.66 -33.38
N ARG A 214 12.05 16.94 -33.05
CA ARG A 214 11.05 17.72 -32.32
C ARG A 214 10.16 18.49 -33.29
N THR A 215 9.00 17.91 -33.60
CA THR A 215 7.96 18.58 -34.40
C THR A 215 6.70 18.80 -33.57
N GLN A 216 6.09 19.98 -33.69
CA GLN A 216 4.83 20.29 -32.99
C GLN A 216 3.73 19.27 -33.36
N GLU A 217 3.72 18.79 -34.60
CA GLU A 217 2.80 17.74 -35.08
C GLU A 217 2.90 16.44 -34.28
N ILE A 218 4.10 16.04 -33.84
CA ILE A 218 4.30 14.83 -33.03
C ILE A 218 3.73 15.07 -31.63
N ILE A 219 3.96 16.24 -31.05
CA ILE A 219 3.41 16.62 -29.74
C ILE A 219 1.89 16.62 -29.79
N ASP A 220 1.29 17.25 -30.80
CA ASP A 220 -0.17 17.32 -30.97
C ASP A 220 -0.77 15.93 -31.16
N SER A 221 -0.13 15.08 -31.96
CA SER A 221 -0.53 13.67 -32.17
C SER A 221 -0.47 12.86 -30.86
N LEU A 222 0.59 13.03 -30.07
CA LEU A 222 0.72 12.39 -28.76
C LEU A 222 -0.34 12.90 -27.77
N VAL A 223 -0.73 14.17 -27.81
CA VAL A 223 -1.81 14.72 -26.99
C VAL A 223 -3.18 14.15 -27.40
N GLU A 224 -3.42 13.93 -28.69
CA GLU A 224 -4.63 13.25 -29.17
C GLU A 224 -4.66 11.78 -28.72
N LEU A 225 -3.52 11.07 -28.79
CA LEU A 225 -3.40 9.71 -28.28
C LEU A 225 -3.57 9.64 -26.75
N LEU A 226 -3.10 10.66 -26.01
CA LEU A 226 -3.33 10.74 -24.57
C LEU A 226 -4.83 10.86 -24.25
N GLU A 227 -5.57 11.69 -25.00
CA GLU A 227 -7.03 11.77 -24.86
C GLU A 227 -7.69 10.41 -25.14
N ARG A 228 -7.24 9.74 -26.20
CA ARG A 228 -7.70 8.38 -26.54
C ARG A 228 -7.44 7.37 -25.42
N CYS A 229 -6.24 7.37 -24.84
CA CYS A 229 -5.86 6.49 -23.74
C CYS A 229 -6.74 6.74 -22.50
N ILE A 230 -7.04 8.00 -22.19
CA ILE A 230 -7.92 8.37 -21.08
C ILE A 230 -9.33 7.82 -21.30
N ASP A 231 -9.87 7.98 -22.51
CA ASP A 231 -11.21 7.49 -22.87
C ASP A 231 -11.29 5.96 -22.83
N THR A 232 -10.23 5.26 -23.25
CA THR A 232 -10.15 3.80 -23.23
C THR A 232 -9.63 3.24 -21.90
N GLN A 233 -9.39 4.08 -20.90
CA GLN A 233 -8.88 3.71 -19.56
C GLN A 233 -7.49 3.06 -19.57
N ASP A 234 -6.71 3.31 -20.62
CA ASP A 234 -5.32 2.88 -20.76
C ASP A 234 -4.38 3.87 -20.05
N PHE A 235 -4.45 3.86 -18.72
CA PHE A 235 -3.70 4.79 -17.89
C PHE A 235 -2.19 4.54 -17.93
N TYR A 236 -1.75 3.32 -18.27
CA TYR A 236 -0.33 2.99 -18.41
C TYR A 236 0.29 3.81 -19.55
N HIS A 237 -0.26 3.70 -20.77
CA HIS A 237 0.26 4.45 -21.91
C HIS A 237 0.01 5.97 -21.77
N ALA A 238 -1.10 6.38 -21.15
CA ALA A 238 -1.35 7.79 -20.81
C ALA A 238 -0.20 8.37 -19.96
N ARG A 239 0.26 7.65 -18.94
CA ARG A 239 1.41 8.07 -18.11
C ARG A 239 2.69 8.15 -18.92
N LEU A 240 2.95 7.18 -19.79
CA LEU A 240 4.15 7.16 -20.64
C LEU A 240 4.21 8.42 -21.53
N ILE A 241 3.10 8.74 -22.21
CA ILE A 241 2.99 9.95 -23.03
C ILE A 241 3.26 11.21 -22.20
N VAL A 242 2.57 11.35 -21.06
CA VAL A 242 2.70 12.54 -20.20
C VAL A 242 4.13 12.69 -19.68
N HIS A 243 4.76 11.60 -19.27
CA HIS A 243 6.12 11.63 -18.74
C HIS A 243 7.10 12.13 -19.80
N GLN A 244 7.05 11.59 -21.02
CA GLN A 244 7.93 12.01 -22.11
C GLN A 244 7.66 13.46 -22.52
N LEU A 245 6.39 13.84 -22.72
CA LEU A 245 6.05 15.22 -23.10
C LEU A 245 6.48 16.26 -22.05
N LYS A 246 6.41 15.94 -20.76
CA LYS A 246 6.84 16.85 -19.68
C LYS A 246 8.35 17.10 -19.63
N GLN A 247 9.17 16.23 -20.22
CA GLN A 247 10.62 16.46 -20.33
C GLN A 247 10.92 17.64 -21.28
N HIS A 248 9.96 18.06 -22.10
CA HIS A 248 10.12 19.17 -23.03
C HIS A 248 9.62 20.49 -22.45
N ALA A 249 10.49 21.50 -22.47
CA ALA A 249 10.20 22.83 -21.95
C ALA A 249 8.96 23.45 -22.63
N GLY A 250 8.01 23.93 -21.81
CA GLY A 250 6.78 24.59 -22.25
C GLY A 250 5.63 23.65 -22.60
N VAL A 251 5.80 22.34 -22.52
CA VAL A 251 4.75 21.36 -22.82
C VAL A 251 4.19 20.79 -21.51
N ASN A 252 2.91 21.04 -21.24
CA ASN A 252 2.20 20.41 -20.13
C ASN A 252 0.92 19.73 -20.65
N PRO A 253 1.01 18.47 -21.10
CA PRO A 253 -0.12 17.80 -21.74
C PRO A 253 -1.29 17.56 -20.79
N ILE A 254 -1.03 17.52 -19.47
CA ILE A 254 -2.04 17.32 -18.45
C ILE A 254 -2.97 18.54 -18.32
N ASP A 255 -2.51 19.74 -18.64
CA ASP A 255 -3.28 20.99 -18.45
C ASP A 255 -4.69 20.92 -19.06
N LYS A 256 -4.79 20.37 -20.28
CA LYS A 256 -6.06 20.15 -21.00
C LYS A 256 -7.06 19.30 -20.20
N PHE A 257 -6.59 18.36 -19.38
CA PHE A 257 -7.38 17.40 -18.63
C PHE A 257 -7.67 17.83 -17.19
N GLU A 258 -7.07 18.93 -16.71
CA GLU A 258 -7.27 19.46 -15.35
C GLU A 258 -8.53 20.33 -15.23
N ASN A 259 -9.65 19.83 -15.74
CA ASN A 259 -10.93 20.52 -15.71
C ASN A 259 -12.02 19.62 -15.07
N GLU A 260 -13.15 20.23 -14.70
CA GLU A 260 -14.24 19.51 -14.03
C GLU A 260 -14.81 18.38 -14.88
N THR A 261 -15.04 18.61 -16.17
CA THR A 261 -15.68 17.66 -17.09
C THR A 261 -14.87 16.37 -17.18
N THR A 262 -13.57 16.48 -17.47
CA THR A 262 -12.67 15.33 -17.59
C THR A 262 -12.54 14.60 -16.25
N ILE A 263 -12.32 15.33 -15.16
CA ILE A 263 -12.11 14.69 -13.85
C ILE A 263 -13.38 13.98 -13.37
N MET A 264 -14.56 14.54 -13.62
CA MET A 264 -15.82 13.90 -13.26
C MET A 264 -16.14 12.66 -14.11
N ALA A 265 -15.60 12.57 -15.34
CA ALA A 265 -15.73 11.38 -16.18
C ALA A 265 -15.05 10.14 -15.56
N PHE A 266 -14.06 10.31 -14.68
CA PHE A 266 -13.43 9.21 -13.94
C PHE A 266 -14.32 8.55 -12.88
N ARG A 267 -15.57 8.98 -12.74
CA ARG A 267 -16.55 8.35 -11.84
C ARG A 267 -16.70 6.85 -12.07
N ASP A 268 -16.64 6.43 -13.32
CA ASP A 268 -16.79 5.02 -13.67
C ASP A 268 -15.52 4.25 -13.30
N VAL A 269 -14.35 4.82 -13.59
CA VAL A 269 -13.03 4.27 -13.26
C VAL A 269 -12.87 4.01 -11.76
N VAL A 270 -13.20 4.99 -10.91
CA VAL A 270 -13.04 4.85 -9.45
C VAL A 270 -13.95 3.78 -8.85
N ASN A 271 -15.01 3.39 -9.56
CA ASN A 271 -15.99 2.39 -9.12
C ASN A 271 -15.92 1.08 -9.92
N LEU A 272 -14.92 0.87 -10.78
CA LEU A 272 -14.67 -0.40 -11.45
C LEU A 272 -14.47 -1.55 -10.44
N ALA A 273 -14.74 -2.78 -10.89
CA ALA A 273 -14.48 -3.96 -10.07
C ALA A 273 -12.98 -4.29 -10.00
N GLU A 274 -12.29 -4.17 -11.13
CA GLU A 274 -10.87 -4.49 -11.31
C GLU A 274 -9.96 -3.47 -10.63
N ASP A 275 -8.96 -3.96 -9.89
CA ASP A 275 -8.05 -3.11 -9.12
C ASP A 275 -6.83 -2.64 -9.93
N ASP A 276 -6.44 -3.35 -10.99
CA ASP A 276 -5.27 -3.00 -11.81
C ASP A 276 -5.46 -1.66 -12.53
N VAL A 277 -6.60 -1.49 -13.21
CA VAL A 277 -6.96 -0.23 -13.87
C VAL A 277 -7.03 0.93 -12.87
N PHE A 278 -7.55 0.66 -11.66
CA PHE A 278 -7.59 1.66 -10.61
C PHE A 278 -6.19 2.06 -10.11
N ASN A 279 -5.26 1.11 -9.98
CA ASN A 279 -3.90 1.39 -9.56
C ASN A 279 -3.15 2.24 -10.61
N GLU A 280 -3.29 1.92 -11.89
CA GLU A 280 -2.75 2.75 -12.97
C GLU A 280 -3.40 4.13 -13.02
N PHE A 281 -4.72 4.22 -12.80
CA PHE A 281 -5.41 5.50 -12.65
C PHE A 281 -4.85 6.33 -11.48
N ILE A 282 -4.59 5.72 -10.33
CA ILE A 282 -3.98 6.38 -9.17
C ILE A 282 -2.58 6.90 -9.49
N ALA A 283 -1.79 6.15 -10.25
CA ALA A 283 -0.49 6.61 -10.72
C ALA A 283 -0.63 7.78 -11.71
N PHE A 284 -1.62 7.70 -12.62
CA PHE A 284 -1.90 8.73 -13.62
C PHE A 284 -2.33 10.07 -12.99
N ILE A 285 -3.28 10.06 -12.04
CA ILE A 285 -3.68 11.32 -11.36
C ILE A 285 -2.54 11.93 -10.54
N GLY A 286 -1.51 11.15 -10.17
CA GLY A 286 -0.30 11.68 -9.53
C GLY A 286 0.49 12.66 -10.41
N LEU A 287 0.22 12.69 -11.72
CA LEU A 287 0.82 13.62 -12.68
C LEU A 287 0.05 14.95 -12.76
N PHE A 288 -1.11 15.07 -12.11
CA PHE A 288 -1.92 16.29 -12.08
C PHE A 288 -1.32 17.29 -11.08
N SER A 289 -1.62 18.56 -11.32
CA SER A 289 -1.17 19.66 -10.48
C SER A 289 -2.18 20.00 -9.38
N LYS A 290 -1.79 20.90 -8.48
CA LYS A 290 -2.63 21.38 -7.37
C LYS A 290 -3.93 22.06 -7.84
N LYS A 291 -4.01 22.53 -9.09
CA LYS A 291 -5.23 23.17 -9.62
C LYS A 291 -6.38 22.20 -9.84
N SER A 292 -6.08 20.91 -10.01
CA SER A 292 -7.08 19.85 -10.18
C SER A 292 -7.78 19.44 -8.88
N ILE A 293 -7.22 19.81 -7.72
CA ILE A 293 -7.69 19.36 -6.40
C ILE A 293 -9.16 19.71 -6.15
N ILE A 294 -9.62 20.88 -6.62
CA ILE A 294 -11.01 21.31 -6.52
C ILE A 294 -11.98 20.33 -7.19
N HIS A 295 -11.59 19.78 -8.34
CA HIS A 295 -12.41 18.84 -9.10
C HIS A 295 -12.33 17.44 -8.48
N PHE A 296 -11.14 16.99 -8.09
CA PHE A 296 -10.97 15.68 -7.47
C PHE A 296 -11.70 15.55 -6.13
N ILE A 297 -11.76 16.60 -5.31
CA ILE A 297 -12.53 16.58 -4.05
C ILE A 297 -14.02 16.32 -4.31
N ARG A 298 -14.58 16.82 -5.43
CA ARG A 298 -15.96 16.53 -5.85
C ARG A 298 -16.10 15.07 -6.31
N LEU A 299 -15.12 14.57 -7.07
CA LEU A 299 -15.06 13.16 -7.50
C LEU A 299 -15.01 12.19 -6.31
N LEU A 300 -14.30 12.52 -5.22
CA LEU A 300 -14.21 11.67 -4.02
C LEU A 300 -15.59 11.32 -3.43
N VAL A 301 -16.60 12.18 -3.61
CA VAL A 301 -17.98 11.93 -3.15
C VAL A 301 -18.63 10.76 -3.89
N GLN A 302 -18.16 10.47 -5.12
CA GLN A 302 -18.68 9.40 -5.96
C GLN A 302 -18.03 8.03 -5.71
N VAL A 303 -16.98 7.96 -4.88
CA VAL A 303 -16.22 6.73 -4.63
C VAL A 303 -16.95 5.85 -3.61
N LYS A 304 -17.45 4.69 -4.05
CA LYS A 304 -18.24 3.79 -3.19
C LYS A 304 -17.36 2.92 -2.27
N ARG A 305 -16.21 2.48 -2.78
CA ARG A 305 -15.26 1.61 -2.06
C ARG A 305 -14.40 2.42 -1.08
N LYS A 306 -14.43 2.05 0.20
CA LYS A 306 -13.75 2.80 1.29
C LYS A 306 -12.23 2.76 1.16
N ASP A 307 -11.69 1.62 0.72
CA ASP A 307 -10.27 1.41 0.41
C ASP A 307 -9.82 2.35 -0.72
N ARG A 308 -10.55 2.39 -1.84
CA ARG A 308 -10.27 3.31 -2.96
C ARG A 308 -10.36 4.78 -2.56
N LEU A 309 -11.38 5.14 -1.76
CA LEU A 309 -11.50 6.50 -1.22
C LEU A 309 -10.29 6.89 -0.38
N ALA A 310 -9.78 5.98 0.45
CA ALA A 310 -8.57 6.21 1.24
C ALA A 310 -7.32 6.36 0.37
N THR A 311 -7.16 5.52 -0.66
CA THR A 311 -6.06 5.61 -1.63
C THR A 311 -6.09 6.92 -2.39
N MET A 312 -7.25 7.32 -2.92
CA MET A 312 -7.40 8.61 -3.61
C MET A 312 -7.10 9.80 -2.69
N ARG A 313 -7.64 9.82 -1.46
CA ARG A 313 -7.32 10.88 -0.48
C ARG A 313 -5.81 10.98 -0.22
N SER A 314 -5.11 9.84 -0.16
CA SER A 314 -3.66 9.79 0.03
C SER A 314 -2.90 10.29 -1.20
N ARG A 315 -3.35 9.95 -2.41
CA ARG A 315 -2.78 10.47 -3.65
C ARG A 315 -2.99 11.98 -3.80
N LEU A 316 -4.17 12.51 -3.44
CA LEU A 316 -4.40 13.95 -3.42
C LEU A 316 -3.52 14.66 -2.38
N ALA A 317 -3.36 14.09 -1.18
CA ALA A 317 -2.42 14.60 -0.19
C ALA A 317 -1.00 14.68 -0.75
N TYR A 318 -0.57 13.68 -1.51
CA TYR A 318 0.72 13.68 -2.21
C TYR A 318 0.80 14.79 -3.28
N ILE A 319 -0.25 15.08 -4.04
CA ILE A 319 -0.22 16.18 -5.03
C ILE A 319 -0.13 17.55 -4.34
N ILE A 320 -0.78 17.68 -3.18
CA ILE A 320 -0.83 18.91 -2.39
C ILE A 320 0.49 19.19 -1.67
N GLN A 321 1.19 18.13 -1.23
CA GLN A 321 2.45 18.20 -0.48
C GLN A 321 2.29 19.05 0.80
N ASP A 322 2.99 20.17 0.86
CA ASP A 322 3.15 21.04 2.03
C ASP A 322 2.29 22.32 1.98
N ASP A 323 1.54 22.54 0.90
CA ASP A 323 0.68 23.71 0.72
C ASP A 323 -0.81 23.34 0.82
N PRO A 324 -1.45 23.50 1.99
CA PRO A 324 -2.85 23.13 2.17
C PRO A 324 -3.84 24.10 1.49
N THR A 325 -3.37 25.24 0.95
CA THR A 325 -4.22 26.33 0.44
C THR A 325 -5.33 25.87 -0.51
N PRO A 326 -5.08 24.97 -1.49
CA PRO A 326 -6.12 24.49 -2.40
C PRO A 326 -7.30 23.78 -1.72
N ILE A 327 -7.10 23.25 -0.50
CA ILE A 327 -8.14 22.51 0.24
C ILE A 327 -8.93 23.42 1.18
N LEU A 328 -8.33 24.50 1.68
CA LEU A 328 -8.89 25.30 2.78
C LEU A 328 -10.29 25.84 2.45
N THR A 329 -10.56 26.18 1.18
CA THR A 329 -11.88 26.65 0.76
C THR A 329 -13.00 25.64 1.00
N PHE A 330 -12.71 24.34 1.03
CA PHE A 330 -13.72 23.30 1.24
C PHE A 330 -14.11 23.10 2.70
N LEU A 331 -13.37 23.70 3.64
CA LEU A 331 -13.74 23.68 5.06
C LEU A 331 -15.02 24.47 5.35
N ASN A 332 -15.43 25.35 4.44
CA ASN A 332 -16.69 26.10 4.51
C ASN A 332 -17.80 25.47 3.65
N SER A 333 -17.59 24.26 3.11
CA SER A 333 -18.58 23.61 2.24
C SER A 333 -19.84 23.21 3.01
N LYS A 334 -21.01 23.56 2.46
CA LYS A 334 -22.31 23.07 2.96
C LYS A 334 -22.53 21.58 2.70
N ASN A 335 -21.75 20.98 1.80
CA ASN A 335 -21.81 19.55 1.53
C ASN A 335 -20.89 18.81 2.52
N THR A 336 -21.50 18.11 3.48
CA THR A 336 -20.81 17.34 4.52
C THR A 336 -19.78 16.37 3.94
N ALA A 337 -20.07 15.68 2.82
CA ALA A 337 -19.13 14.72 2.25
C ALA A 337 -17.87 15.40 1.70
N ILE A 338 -18.02 16.56 1.05
CA ILE A 338 -16.90 17.39 0.59
C ILE A 338 -16.07 17.88 1.78
N LEU A 339 -16.74 18.40 2.82
CA LEU A 339 -16.08 18.86 4.04
C LEU A 339 -15.27 17.74 4.72
N ILE A 340 -15.86 16.56 4.89
CA ILE A 340 -15.19 15.38 5.45
C ILE A 340 -13.98 14.98 4.59
N ASN A 341 -14.12 14.96 3.26
CA ASN A 341 -12.99 14.67 2.37
C ASN A 341 -11.85 15.68 2.55
N ALA A 342 -12.16 16.98 2.65
CA ALA A 342 -11.18 18.03 2.88
C ALA A 342 -10.43 17.85 4.20
N ILE A 343 -11.15 17.62 5.31
CA ILE A 343 -10.56 17.37 6.64
C ILE A 343 -9.66 16.12 6.61
N ALA A 344 -10.12 15.05 5.95
CA ALA A 344 -9.37 13.81 5.85
C ALA A 344 -8.03 13.99 5.14
N ILE A 345 -8.02 14.74 4.02
CA ILE A 345 -6.80 15.03 3.26
C ILE A 345 -5.87 15.94 4.07
N LEU A 346 -6.40 17.00 4.69
CA LEU A 346 -5.64 17.87 5.60
C LEU A 346 -4.94 17.09 6.72
N GLY A 347 -5.61 16.08 7.30
CA GLY A 347 -5.00 15.18 8.27
C GLY A 347 -3.87 14.33 7.69
N LEU A 348 -3.94 13.93 6.41
CA LEU A 348 -2.90 13.16 5.74
C LEU A 348 -1.64 13.99 5.43
N LEU A 349 -1.76 15.31 5.28
CA LEU A 349 -0.61 16.20 5.12
C LEU A 349 0.30 16.23 6.36
N LYS A 350 -0.25 15.91 7.55
CA LYS A 350 0.45 15.90 8.85
C LYS A 350 1.12 17.23 9.22
N LEU A 351 0.68 18.34 8.63
CA LEU A 351 1.21 19.68 8.89
C LEU A 351 0.67 20.22 10.22
N LYS A 352 1.56 20.69 11.10
CA LYS A 352 1.15 21.26 12.41
C LYS A 352 0.29 22.52 12.26
N GLY A 353 0.57 23.34 11.25
CA GLY A 353 -0.16 24.58 10.97
C GLY A 353 -1.61 24.36 10.56
N VAL A 354 -1.96 23.15 10.08
CA VAL A 354 -3.34 22.84 9.66
C VAL A 354 -4.32 22.82 10.84
N VAL A 355 -3.83 22.64 12.06
CA VAL A 355 -4.66 22.53 13.27
C VAL A 355 -5.50 23.78 13.50
N THR A 356 -4.99 24.97 13.19
CA THR A 356 -5.75 26.24 13.34
C THR A 356 -6.98 26.28 12.44
N TYR A 357 -6.96 25.58 11.30
CA TYR A 357 -8.13 25.48 10.40
C TYR A 357 -9.12 24.38 10.84
N LEU A 358 -8.67 23.40 11.63
CA LEU A 358 -9.53 22.33 12.16
C LEU A 358 -10.22 22.73 13.47
N GLU A 359 -9.65 23.66 14.24
CA GLU A 359 -10.19 24.12 15.52
C GLU A 359 -11.65 24.60 15.45
N PRO A 360 -12.07 25.41 14.47
CA PRO A 360 -13.47 25.82 14.33
C PRO A 360 -14.45 24.65 14.12
N LEU A 361 -13.96 23.51 13.63
CA LEU A 361 -14.78 22.34 13.30
C LEU A 361 -14.93 21.38 14.49
N ILE A 362 -14.30 21.65 15.62
CA ILE A 362 -14.42 20.85 16.85
C ILE A 362 -15.86 20.84 17.36
N GLU A 363 -16.57 21.95 17.22
CA GLU A 363 -17.97 22.10 17.66
C GLU A 363 -18.96 22.06 16.49
N HIS A 364 -18.54 21.51 15.34
CA HIS A 364 -19.40 21.44 14.16
C HIS A 364 -20.68 20.64 14.46
N PRO A 365 -21.88 21.07 14.02
CA PRO A 365 -23.15 20.41 14.38
C PRO A 365 -23.25 18.96 13.92
N ASP A 366 -22.64 18.62 12.78
CA ASP A 366 -22.61 17.25 12.27
C ASP A 366 -21.56 16.38 13.01
N PRO A 367 -21.96 15.30 13.70
CA PRO A 367 -21.03 14.42 14.42
C PRO A 367 -20.05 13.67 13.51
N TYR A 368 -20.37 13.44 12.24
CA TYR A 368 -19.45 12.80 11.30
C TYR A 368 -18.27 13.71 10.95
N VAL A 369 -18.51 15.03 10.89
CA VAL A 369 -17.44 16.03 10.74
C VAL A 369 -16.52 16.00 11.97
N ARG A 370 -17.07 16.00 13.18
CA ARG A 370 -16.29 15.89 14.42
C ARG A 370 -15.46 14.61 14.50
N ILE A 371 -16.01 13.47 14.05
CA ILE A 371 -15.29 12.19 13.93
C ILE A 371 -14.10 12.27 12.96
N GLU A 372 -14.27 12.96 11.83
CA GLU A 372 -13.17 13.15 10.87
C GLU A 372 -12.12 14.12 11.42
N VAL A 373 -12.52 15.18 12.14
CA VAL A 373 -11.60 16.08 12.86
C VAL A 373 -10.74 15.29 13.84
N ILE A 374 -11.33 14.39 14.63
CA ILE A 374 -10.59 13.48 15.54
C ILE A 374 -9.57 12.64 14.74
N SER A 375 -9.98 12.10 13.59
CA SER A 375 -9.11 11.25 12.74
C SER A 375 -7.95 12.05 12.11
N ALA A 376 -8.19 13.31 11.75
CA ALA A 376 -7.15 14.21 11.26
C ALA A 376 -6.17 14.60 12.38
N LEU A 377 -6.68 14.98 13.55
CA LEU A 377 -5.86 15.31 14.72
C LEU A 377 -5.03 14.12 15.21
N GLU A 378 -5.52 12.89 15.05
CA GLU A 378 -4.76 11.67 15.32
C GLU A 378 -3.49 11.62 14.46
N LYS A 379 -3.62 11.78 13.14
CA LYS A 379 -2.50 11.77 12.19
C LYS A 379 -1.50 12.90 12.46
N ILE A 380 -1.98 14.06 12.91
CA ILE A 380 -1.15 15.23 13.27
C ILE A 380 -0.52 15.09 14.67
N GLY A 381 -0.99 14.15 15.50
CA GLY A 381 -0.47 13.91 16.85
C GLY A 381 -0.96 14.91 17.91
N LYS A 382 -2.20 15.41 17.80
CA LYS A 382 -2.79 16.39 18.73
C LYS A 382 -3.69 15.76 19.79
N GLY A 383 -3.16 14.80 20.55
CA GLY A 383 -3.89 14.07 21.60
C GLY A 383 -4.60 14.96 22.64
N ALA A 384 -4.01 16.10 22.99
CA ALA A 384 -4.63 17.05 23.93
C ALA A 384 -5.93 17.69 23.40
N ILE A 385 -6.01 17.94 22.09
CA ILE A 385 -7.21 18.47 21.45
C ILE A 385 -8.25 17.36 21.32
N ILE A 386 -7.82 16.15 20.92
CA ILE A 386 -8.70 14.97 20.82
C ILE A 386 -9.40 14.68 22.16
N ALA A 387 -8.70 14.85 23.29
CA ALA A 387 -9.26 14.63 24.61
C ALA A 387 -10.47 15.53 24.95
N LYS A 388 -10.64 16.67 24.26
CA LYS A 388 -11.80 17.56 24.45
C LYS A 388 -13.12 16.90 24.01
N PHE A 389 -13.06 15.94 23.08
CA PHE A 389 -14.24 15.23 22.56
C PHE A 389 -14.72 14.07 23.47
N LEU A 390 -14.14 13.90 24.68
CA LEU A 390 -14.57 12.88 25.63
C LEU A 390 -15.96 13.16 26.22
N ASP A 391 -16.35 14.44 26.27
CA ASP A 391 -17.65 14.90 26.77
C ASP A 391 -18.59 15.33 25.64
N ASP A 392 -18.32 14.93 24.38
CA ASP A 392 -19.17 15.24 23.22
C ASP A 392 -20.61 14.72 23.41
N GLU A 393 -21.61 15.44 22.91
CA GLU A 393 -23.01 15.05 23.02
C GLU A 393 -23.32 13.73 22.29
N ASP A 394 -22.64 13.46 21.18
CA ASP A 394 -22.88 12.28 20.35
C ASP A 394 -22.01 11.10 20.79
N THR A 395 -22.67 9.99 21.09
CA THR A 395 -22.02 8.76 21.57
C THR A 395 -20.98 8.21 20.57
N ARG A 396 -21.20 8.36 19.26
CA ARG A 396 -20.27 7.88 18.23
C ARG A 396 -18.98 8.69 18.27
N VAL A 397 -19.07 9.99 18.51
CA VAL A 397 -17.91 10.87 18.67
C VAL A 397 -17.13 10.47 19.92
N ARG A 398 -17.80 10.29 21.07
CA ARG A 398 -17.14 9.85 22.32
C ARG A 398 -16.44 8.49 22.16
N ILE A 399 -17.10 7.52 21.53
CA ILE A 399 -16.52 6.19 21.25
C ILE A 399 -15.27 6.32 20.37
N LYS A 400 -15.36 7.08 19.26
CA LYS A 400 -14.23 7.33 18.37
C LYS A 400 -13.06 7.98 19.12
N THR A 401 -13.34 8.96 19.97
CA THR A 401 -12.35 9.63 20.83
C THR A 401 -11.61 8.63 21.72
N LEU A 402 -12.35 7.78 22.45
CA LEU A 402 -11.77 6.77 23.32
C LEU A 402 -10.90 5.77 22.54
N GLN A 403 -11.35 5.32 21.36
CA GLN A 403 -10.60 4.41 20.51
C GLN A 403 -9.28 5.02 20.03
N VAL A 404 -9.31 6.29 19.61
CA VAL A 404 -8.10 7.00 19.16
C VAL A 404 -7.13 7.23 20.32
N LEU A 405 -7.62 7.72 21.47
CA LEU A 405 -6.79 7.95 22.67
C LEU A 405 -6.18 6.65 23.22
N THR A 406 -6.89 5.53 23.06
CA THR A 406 -6.38 4.17 23.35
C THR A 406 -5.23 3.81 22.42
N ARG A 407 -5.40 4.00 21.10
CA ARG A 407 -4.39 3.66 20.10
C ARG A 407 -3.10 4.46 20.29
N ILE A 408 -3.22 5.77 20.51
CA ILE A 408 -2.07 6.65 20.74
C ILE A 408 -1.55 6.62 22.19
N ARG A 409 -2.18 5.83 23.08
CA ARG A 409 -1.84 5.69 24.50
C ARG A 409 -1.67 7.03 25.23
N TYR A 410 -2.64 7.92 25.09
CA TYR A 410 -2.55 9.27 25.64
C TYR A 410 -2.72 9.27 27.17
N LEU A 411 -1.62 9.33 27.93
CA LEU A 411 -1.63 9.09 29.39
C LEU A 411 -2.36 10.16 30.22
N ARG A 412 -2.44 11.42 29.73
CA ARG A 412 -2.93 12.58 30.50
C ARG A 412 -4.42 12.54 30.85
N ILE A 413 -5.18 11.56 30.33
CA ILE A 413 -6.62 11.41 30.62
C ILE A 413 -6.91 10.38 31.72
N TYR A 414 -5.91 9.67 32.26
CA TYR A 414 -6.14 8.56 33.18
C TYR A 414 -7.05 8.95 34.36
N ASP A 415 -6.76 10.05 35.04
CA ASP A 415 -7.57 10.50 36.19
C ASP A 415 -8.97 10.94 35.78
N ASN A 416 -9.14 11.48 34.57
CA ASN A 416 -10.46 11.78 34.02
C ASN A 416 -11.27 10.48 33.82
N LEU A 417 -10.68 9.46 33.18
CA LEU A 417 -11.31 8.15 32.96
C LEU A 417 -11.71 7.50 34.29
N VAL A 418 -10.82 7.50 35.29
CA VAL A 418 -11.11 6.94 36.62
C VAL A 418 -12.27 7.67 37.30
N ARG A 419 -12.32 9.01 37.21
CA ARG A 419 -13.43 9.80 37.77
C ARG A 419 -14.74 9.50 37.05
N ARG A 420 -14.74 9.45 35.72
CA ARG A 420 -15.92 9.14 34.90
C ARG A 420 -16.49 7.76 35.23
N ILE A 421 -15.66 6.72 35.23
CA ILE A 421 -16.07 5.33 35.55
C ILE A 421 -16.65 5.20 36.97
N LYS A 422 -16.19 6.03 37.92
CA LYS A 422 -16.71 6.02 39.31
C LYS A 422 -18.03 6.76 39.46
N ASN A 423 -18.40 7.64 38.53
CA ASN A 423 -19.65 8.39 38.56
C ASN A 423 -20.84 7.43 38.38
N LYS A 424 -21.96 7.70 39.07
CA LYS A 424 -23.20 6.91 38.95
C LYS A 424 -23.78 6.97 37.54
N GLN A 425 -23.68 8.11 36.84
CA GLN A 425 -24.19 8.33 35.49
C GLN A 425 -23.45 7.49 34.42
N PHE A 426 -22.25 6.99 34.72
CA PHE A 426 -21.52 6.08 33.81
C PHE A 426 -22.34 4.83 33.46
N LEU A 427 -23.19 4.38 34.37
CA LEU A 427 -24.03 3.20 34.18
C LEU A 427 -25.16 3.41 33.18
N ASP A 428 -25.45 4.67 32.82
CA ASP A 428 -26.49 5.02 31.85
C ASP A 428 -25.94 5.05 30.41
N LEU A 429 -24.61 5.01 30.25
CA LEU A 429 -23.97 4.84 28.94
C LEU A 429 -24.25 3.46 28.36
N ASP A 430 -24.22 3.34 27.04
CA ASP A 430 -24.35 2.04 26.38
C ASP A 430 -23.15 1.12 26.67
N PHE A 431 -23.33 -0.18 26.45
CA PHE A 431 -22.28 -1.16 26.75
C PHE A 431 -21.01 -0.98 25.90
N ALA A 432 -21.15 -0.53 24.65
CA ALA A 432 -20.00 -0.33 23.75
C ALA A 432 -19.13 0.83 24.25
N GLU A 433 -19.73 1.95 24.60
CA GLU A 433 -19.05 3.10 25.19
C GLU A 433 -18.41 2.73 26.54
N GLN A 434 -19.15 2.06 27.43
CA GLN A 434 -18.59 1.58 28.70
C GLN A 434 -17.35 0.71 28.49
N LYS A 435 -17.39 -0.19 27.49
CA LYS A 435 -16.25 -1.05 27.15
C LYS A 435 -15.04 -0.22 26.69
N GLU A 436 -15.24 0.79 25.84
CA GLU A 436 -14.14 1.63 25.38
C GLU A 436 -13.49 2.45 26.51
N TYR A 437 -14.25 2.91 27.50
CA TYR A 437 -13.66 3.53 28.69
C TYR A 437 -12.69 2.60 29.43
N PHE A 438 -13.05 1.32 29.58
CA PHE A 438 -12.19 0.34 30.22
C PHE A 438 -10.98 -0.03 29.36
N ASN A 439 -11.13 -0.15 28.03
CA ASN A 439 -10.02 -0.35 27.10
C ASN A 439 -9.01 0.81 27.19
N CYS A 440 -9.52 2.04 27.17
CA CYS A 440 -8.71 3.25 27.27
C CYS A 440 -8.01 3.34 28.63
N LEU A 441 -8.69 2.97 29.72
CA LEU A 441 -8.10 2.91 31.05
C LEU A 441 -6.92 1.93 31.12
N VAL A 442 -7.04 0.76 30.48
CA VAL A 442 -5.96 -0.24 30.39
C VAL A 442 -4.77 0.32 29.60
N ALA A 443 -5.01 0.95 28.45
CA ALA A 443 -3.96 1.51 27.62
C ALA A 443 -3.21 2.70 28.25
N THR A 444 -3.85 3.41 29.19
CA THR A 444 -3.32 4.66 29.78
C THR A 444 -2.84 4.52 31.23
N GLY A 445 -3.16 3.43 31.92
CA GLY A 445 -3.17 3.40 33.38
C GLY A 445 -1.96 2.81 34.12
N GLY A 446 -0.88 2.46 33.42
CA GLY A 446 0.37 2.01 34.04
C GLY A 446 0.18 0.92 35.11
N LYS A 447 0.91 1.01 36.23
CA LYS A 447 0.79 0.03 37.34
C LYS A 447 -0.46 0.22 38.22
N GLU A 448 -1.00 1.44 38.29
CA GLU A 448 -2.14 1.77 39.15
C GLU A 448 -3.48 1.22 38.65
N VAL A 449 -3.59 0.94 37.34
CA VAL A 449 -4.81 0.40 36.74
C VAL A 449 -5.22 -0.93 37.35
N THR A 450 -4.29 -1.83 37.64
CA THR A 450 -4.57 -3.14 38.25
C THR A 450 -5.25 -2.98 39.60
N LYS A 451 -4.74 -2.07 40.44
CA LYS A 451 -5.31 -1.73 41.74
C LYS A 451 -6.71 -1.14 41.61
N GLN A 452 -6.91 -0.27 40.62
CA GLN A 452 -8.20 0.39 40.39
C GLN A 452 -9.26 -0.59 39.86
N LEU A 453 -8.91 -1.47 38.92
CA LEU A 453 -9.79 -2.52 38.39
C LEU A 453 -10.15 -3.54 39.48
N LYS A 454 -9.20 -3.94 40.32
CA LYS A 454 -9.44 -4.80 41.50
C LYS A 454 -10.48 -4.19 42.44
N LYS A 455 -10.40 -2.89 42.71
CA LYS A 455 -11.39 -2.17 43.53
C LYS A 455 -12.78 -2.18 42.90
N ILE A 456 -12.88 -2.04 41.59
CA ILE A 456 -14.16 -2.08 40.86
C ILE A 456 -14.76 -3.50 40.92
N LEU A 457 -13.95 -4.53 40.61
CA LEU A 457 -14.37 -5.93 40.57
C LEU A 457 -14.91 -6.43 41.92
N PHE A 458 -14.21 -6.11 43.03
CA PHE A 458 -14.57 -6.59 44.36
C PHE A 458 -15.42 -5.62 45.19
N LYS A 459 -15.92 -4.53 44.60
CA LYS A 459 -16.75 -3.55 45.32
C LYS A 459 -17.99 -4.22 45.92
N TRP A 460 -18.14 -4.10 47.23
CA TRP A 460 -19.30 -4.58 47.97
C TRP A 460 -20.47 -3.62 47.82
N LYS A 461 -21.63 -4.12 47.37
CA LYS A 461 -22.89 -3.36 47.31
C LYS A 461 -24.10 -4.28 47.46
N LEU A 462 -25.11 -3.78 48.19
CA LEU A 462 -26.35 -4.47 48.52
C LEU A 462 -27.48 -4.22 47.49
N PHE A 463 -27.51 -3.05 46.83
CA PHE A 463 -28.55 -2.64 45.86
C PHE A 463 -27.99 -2.38 44.44
N GLY A 464 -28.81 -2.57 43.40
CA GLY A 464 -28.45 -2.32 41.97
C GLY A 464 -27.75 -3.48 41.23
N ARG A 465 -27.98 -4.74 41.65
CA ARG A 465 -27.21 -5.93 41.26
C ARG A 465 -26.94 -6.08 39.75
N LYS A 466 -27.92 -5.85 38.87
CA LYS A 466 -27.77 -6.00 37.40
C LYS A 466 -26.74 -5.01 36.82
N ARG A 467 -26.81 -3.73 37.18
CA ARG A 467 -25.88 -2.68 36.70
C ARG A 467 -24.45 -2.88 37.23
N TYR A 468 -24.29 -3.36 38.47
CA TYR A 468 -22.97 -3.71 39.01
C TYR A 468 -22.39 -5.01 38.44
N SER A 469 -23.22 -5.92 37.92
CA SER A 469 -22.77 -7.11 37.21
C SER A 469 -21.99 -6.72 35.94
N THR A 470 -22.48 -5.73 35.17
CA THR A 470 -21.78 -5.19 33.99
C THR A 470 -20.41 -4.62 34.34
N MET A 471 -20.34 -3.77 35.36
CA MET A 471 -19.07 -3.19 35.83
C MET A 471 -18.04 -4.25 36.25
N ARG A 472 -18.49 -5.34 36.88
CA ARG A 472 -17.61 -6.47 37.24
C ARG A 472 -17.10 -7.21 36.01
N LYS A 473 -17.94 -7.41 34.99
CA LYS A 473 -17.55 -8.03 33.72
C LYS A 473 -16.50 -7.18 33.00
N LEU A 474 -16.75 -5.88 32.86
CA LEU A 474 -15.81 -4.95 32.24
C LEU A 474 -14.48 -4.88 33.00
N ALA A 475 -14.51 -4.82 34.33
CA ALA A 475 -13.30 -4.83 35.15
C ALA A 475 -12.51 -6.15 35.02
N ALA A 476 -13.19 -7.30 34.96
CA ALA A 476 -12.53 -8.58 34.76
C ALA A 476 -11.92 -8.71 33.36
N MET A 477 -12.63 -8.29 32.32
CA MET A 477 -12.11 -8.23 30.94
C MET A 477 -10.90 -7.30 30.83
N ALA A 478 -10.96 -6.12 31.45
CA ALA A 478 -9.85 -5.19 31.49
C ALA A 478 -8.63 -5.76 32.24
N LEU A 479 -8.85 -6.49 33.35
CA LEU A 479 -7.77 -7.21 34.03
C LEU A 479 -7.13 -8.28 33.13
N ALA A 480 -7.95 -9.02 32.36
CA ALA A 480 -7.44 -9.99 31.40
C ALA A 480 -6.60 -9.33 30.31
N LEU A 481 -7.03 -8.18 29.81
CA LEU A 481 -6.32 -7.42 28.77
C LEU A 481 -4.93 -6.94 29.21
N LEU A 482 -4.69 -6.76 30.52
CA LEU A 482 -3.38 -6.35 31.03
C LEU A 482 -2.29 -7.40 30.84
N LYS A 483 -2.65 -8.70 30.75
CA LYS A 483 -1.70 -9.82 30.60
C LYS A 483 -0.54 -9.78 31.61
N THR A 484 -0.84 -9.50 32.88
CA THR A 484 0.13 -9.50 33.99
C THR A 484 -0.20 -10.58 35.02
N ASP A 485 0.82 -11.09 35.71
CA ASP A 485 0.66 -12.09 36.76
C ASP A 485 -0.24 -11.60 37.90
N ASP A 486 -0.09 -10.33 38.30
CA ASP A 486 -0.94 -9.69 39.31
C ASP A 486 -2.42 -9.72 38.91
N ALA A 487 -2.72 -9.41 37.65
CA ALA A 487 -4.08 -9.44 37.13
C ALA A 487 -4.62 -10.87 37.07
N LEU A 488 -3.79 -11.84 36.66
CA LEU A 488 -4.15 -13.26 36.64
C LEU A 488 -4.49 -13.77 38.05
N GLN A 489 -3.67 -13.46 39.05
CA GLN A 489 -3.93 -13.83 40.45
C GLN A 489 -5.23 -13.21 40.98
N ILE A 490 -5.52 -11.95 40.61
CA ILE A 490 -6.78 -11.28 40.97
C ILE A 490 -7.99 -12.03 40.38
N LEU A 491 -7.93 -12.42 39.11
CA LEU A 491 -8.99 -13.15 38.43
C LEU A 491 -9.20 -14.55 39.04
N GLN A 492 -8.12 -15.30 39.28
CA GLN A 492 -8.16 -16.60 39.94
C GLN A 492 -8.80 -16.52 41.34
N ARG A 493 -8.46 -15.49 42.11
CA ARG A 493 -9.09 -15.22 43.41
C ARG A 493 -10.58 -14.91 43.27
N GLY A 494 -10.97 -14.23 42.19
CA GLY A 494 -12.37 -13.91 41.88
C GLY A 494 -13.23 -15.15 41.60
N VAL A 495 -12.71 -16.16 40.91
CA VAL A 495 -13.40 -17.44 40.66
C VAL A 495 -13.77 -18.16 41.96
N LYS A 496 -12.96 -18.00 43.01
CA LYS A 496 -13.18 -18.60 44.33
C LYS A 496 -14.22 -17.85 45.19
N LYS A 497 -14.72 -16.69 44.76
CA LYS A 497 -15.70 -15.90 45.55
C LYS A 497 -17.09 -16.53 45.54
N ARG A 498 -17.83 -16.37 46.66
CA ARG A 498 -19.24 -16.81 46.78
C ARG A 498 -20.19 -16.00 45.89
N ASN A 499 -19.88 -14.74 45.60
CA ASN A 499 -20.68 -13.89 44.75
C ASN A 499 -20.66 -14.40 43.28
N LYS A 500 -21.83 -14.80 42.76
CA LYS A 500 -21.98 -15.39 41.42
C LYS A 500 -21.56 -14.43 40.30
N ASP A 501 -21.83 -13.12 40.41
CA ASP A 501 -21.43 -12.14 39.38
C ASP A 501 -19.92 -12.06 39.25
N ILE A 502 -19.21 -11.97 40.39
CA ILE A 502 -17.75 -11.89 40.43
C ILE A 502 -17.14 -13.18 39.88
N LYS A 503 -17.65 -14.33 40.34
CA LYS A 503 -17.21 -15.65 39.88
C LYS A 503 -17.36 -15.79 38.37
N ASN A 504 -18.53 -15.46 37.83
CA ASN A 504 -18.83 -15.60 36.41
C ASN A 504 -18.01 -14.63 35.56
N ALA A 505 -17.89 -13.36 35.97
CA ALA A 505 -17.06 -12.38 35.28
C ALA A 505 -15.59 -12.84 35.18
N CYS A 506 -15.02 -13.34 36.27
CA CYS A 506 -13.63 -13.82 36.28
C CYS A 506 -13.46 -15.10 35.46
N LYS A 507 -14.41 -16.05 35.54
CA LYS A 507 -14.40 -17.26 34.70
C LYS A 507 -14.45 -16.92 33.22
N MET A 508 -15.27 -15.95 32.81
CA MET A 508 -15.34 -15.50 31.42
C MET A 508 -14.04 -14.83 30.97
N ALA A 509 -13.49 -13.93 31.79
CA ALA A 509 -12.24 -13.23 31.48
C ALA A 509 -11.05 -14.20 31.35
N LEU A 510 -10.95 -15.21 32.22
CA LEU A 510 -9.91 -16.23 32.16
C LEU A 510 -10.02 -17.17 30.95
N LYS A 511 -11.16 -17.24 30.26
CA LYS A 511 -11.29 -17.99 29.00
C LYS A 511 -10.72 -17.23 27.80
N GLN A 512 -10.40 -15.94 27.96
CA GLN A 512 -9.93 -15.05 26.90
C GLN A 512 -8.42 -14.81 26.94
N ILE A 513 -7.75 -15.34 27.98
CA ILE A 513 -6.29 -15.35 28.16
C ILE A 513 -5.86 -16.80 28.03
#